data_AF-A0A0G1ZTT8-F1
#
_entry.id   AF-A0A0G1ZTT8-F1
#
_cell.length_a   1.000
_cell.length_b   1.000
_cell.length_c   1.000
_cell.angle_alpha   90.00
_cell.angle_beta   90.00
_cell.angle_gamma   90.00
#
_symmetry.space_group_name_H-M   'P 1'
#
loop_
_entity.id
_entity.type
_entity.pdbx_description
1 polymer ?
#
loop_
_entity_poly.entity_id
_entity_poly.type
_entity_poly.pdbx_seq_one_letter_code
_entity_poly.pdbx_strand_id
1 'polypeptide(L)'
;MTAPGTGKIRLRGVLTFHSETGTEGGFWAFQDERFITKNTTHFACTKCHHYWDKEKDPEGPPAFDDSDSRYCAPLEHTFELISDENWSYDGLHILHNGDELTIFSKDDSSVVWSGTIELTTFTSFTEHADGWWIHSDQNGVPRHIWATWFFQEYPAFLTPAK
;
A
#
# COMPACT_ATOMS: atom_id res chain seq x y z
N MET A 1 37.43 -19.39 12.40
CA MET A 1 36.68 -18.11 12.32
C MET A 1 35.57 -18.31 11.32
N THR A 2 34.37 -18.65 11.80
CA THR A 2 33.18 -18.88 10.97
C THR A 2 32.54 -17.54 10.66
N ALA A 3 32.30 -17.23 9.39
CA ALA A 3 31.61 -16.01 8.98
C ALA A 3 30.21 -15.93 9.64
N PRO A 4 29.75 -14.74 10.08
CA PRO A 4 28.40 -14.59 10.59
C PRO A 4 27.42 -14.93 9.44
N GLY A 5 26.56 -15.92 9.68
CA GLY A 5 25.55 -16.31 8.71
C GLY A 5 24.66 -15.11 8.39
N THR A 6 24.55 -14.79 7.10
CA THR A 6 23.55 -13.84 6.59
C THR A 6 22.18 -14.46 6.82
N GLY A 7 21.62 -14.28 8.02
CA GLY A 7 20.23 -14.65 8.30
C GLY A 7 19.34 -13.90 7.32
N LYS A 8 18.43 -14.63 6.64
CA LYS A 8 17.44 -13.96 5.80
C LYS A 8 16.62 -13.02 6.71
N ILE A 9 16.50 -11.75 6.31
CA ILE A 9 15.72 -10.77 7.07
C ILE A 9 14.25 -11.10 6.87
N ARG A 10 13.53 -11.31 7.97
CA ARG A 10 12.09 -11.50 7.98
C ARG A 10 11.41 -10.20 8.39
N LEU A 11 10.57 -9.67 7.51
CA LEU A 11 9.87 -8.40 7.65
C LEU A 11 8.42 -8.65 8.07
N ARG A 12 7.87 -7.84 8.98
CA ARG A 12 6.44 -7.83 9.34
C ARG A 12 5.76 -6.65 8.68
N GLY A 13 4.52 -6.85 8.26
CA GLY A 13 3.81 -5.83 7.50
C GLY A 13 2.42 -6.26 7.11
N VAL A 14 1.88 -5.57 6.12
CA VAL A 14 0.59 -5.85 5.52
C VAL A 14 0.73 -6.03 4.02
N LEU A 15 -0.16 -6.82 3.44
CA LEU A 15 -0.26 -6.90 1.99
C LEU A 15 -0.95 -5.64 1.45
N THR A 16 -0.64 -5.27 0.22
CA THR A 16 -1.29 -4.14 -0.43
C THR A 16 -1.23 -4.27 -1.95
N PHE A 17 -2.17 -3.67 -2.65
CA PHE A 17 -2.15 -3.60 -4.09
C PHE A 17 -1.51 -2.28 -4.53
N HIS A 18 -0.30 -2.37 -5.09
CA HIS A 18 0.37 -1.20 -5.64
C HIS A 18 -0.15 -0.93 -7.06
N SER A 19 -1.10 0.01 -7.20
CA SER A 19 -1.52 0.52 -8.50
C SER A 19 -0.41 1.37 -9.10
N GLU A 20 -0.02 1.07 -10.32
CA GLU A 20 0.84 1.95 -11.10
C GLU A 20 0.12 3.27 -11.40
N THR A 21 0.89 4.30 -11.68
CA THR A 21 0.35 5.57 -12.19
C THR A 21 -0.25 5.35 -13.58
N GLY A 22 -1.57 5.45 -13.72
CA GLY A 22 -2.26 5.29 -15.00
C GLY A 22 -3.39 4.25 -14.92
N THR A 23 -3.72 3.63 -16.06
CA THR A 23 -4.72 2.56 -16.14
C THR A 23 -4.11 1.17 -16.32
N GLU A 24 -2.78 1.06 -16.34
CA GLU A 24 -2.05 -0.12 -16.85
C GLU A 24 -2.08 -1.34 -15.93
N GLY A 25 -2.37 -1.12 -14.64
CA GLY A 25 -2.64 -2.15 -13.65
C GLY A 25 -1.88 -1.94 -12.36
N GLY A 26 -1.70 -3.03 -11.62
CA GLY A 26 -0.96 -2.98 -10.37
C GLY A 26 -0.35 -4.32 -9.99
N PHE A 27 0.55 -4.22 -9.03
CA PHE A 27 1.34 -5.33 -8.52
C PHE A 27 0.89 -5.71 -7.12
N TRP A 28 1.02 -7.01 -6.82
CA TRP A 28 0.93 -7.52 -5.47
C TRP A 28 2.16 -7.05 -4.70
N ALA A 29 1.94 -6.33 -3.60
CA ALA A 29 3.01 -5.76 -2.82
C ALA A 29 2.83 -6.05 -1.33
N PHE A 30 3.93 -5.90 -0.61
CA PHE A 30 4.02 -5.97 0.83
C PHE A 30 4.50 -4.60 1.33
N GLN A 31 3.83 -4.06 2.33
CA GLN A 31 4.26 -2.86 3.04
C GLN A 31 4.82 -3.25 4.40
N ASP A 32 6.09 -2.95 4.64
CA ASP A 32 6.73 -3.09 5.94
C ASP A 32 6.13 -2.10 6.96
N GLU A 33 5.69 -2.63 8.11
CA GLU A 33 5.02 -1.86 9.16
C GLU A 33 5.90 -0.76 9.77
N ARG A 34 7.24 -0.90 9.69
CA ARG A 34 8.18 0.10 10.19
C ARG A 34 8.09 1.42 9.44
N PHE A 35 7.47 1.40 8.25
CA PHE A 35 7.27 2.55 7.36
C PHE A 35 5.81 2.99 7.31
N ILE A 36 4.97 2.49 8.22
CA ILE A 36 3.61 2.93 8.45
C ILE A 36 3.61 3.73 9.75
N THR A 37 3.22 5.00 9.68
CA THR A 37 3.19 5.91 10.84
C THR A 37 1.81 6.52 10.99
N LYS A 38 1.44 6.93 12.21
CA LYS A 38 0.19 7.66 12.41
C LYS A 38 0.23 8.97 11.64
N ASN A 39 -0.79 9.24 10.83
CA ASN A 39 -0.91 10.51 10.14
C ASN A 39 -1.25 11.62 11.14
N THR A 40 -0.43 12.67 11.13
CA THR A 40 -0.64 13.88 11.93
C THR A 40 -0.45 15.16 11.12
N THR A 41 -0.18 15.04 9.82
CA THR A 41 0.35 16.11 8.97
C THR A 41 -0.48 16.35 7.71
N HIS A 42 -1.18 15.34 7.19
CA HIS A 42 -1.93 15.45 5.94
C HIS A 42 -3.43 15.60 6.20
N PHE A 43 -3.97 16.74 5.80
CA PHE A 43 -5.36 17.11 5.98
C PHE A 43 -6.03 17.41 4.65
N ALA A 44 -7.35 17.23 4.59
CA ALA A 44 -8.19 17.70 3.51
C ALA A 44 -9.37 18.50 4.07
N CYS A 45 -9.74 19.58 3.37
CA CYS A 45 -10.95 20.32 3.71
C CYS A 45 -12.18 19.46 3.40
N THR A 46 -13.07 19.28 4.36
CA THR A 46 -14.28 18.45 4.19
C THR A 46 -15.29 19.03 3.20
N LYS A 47 -15.15 20.31 2.84
CA LYS A 47 -16.06 21.02 1.93
C LYS A 47 -15.54 21.11 0.49
N CYS A 48 -14.28 21.50 0.32
CA CYS A 48 -13.68 21.75 -1.00
C CYS A 48 -12.55 20.79 -1.36
N HIS A 49 -12.22 19.83 -0.48
CA HIS A 49 -11.15 18.85 -0.66
C HIS A 49 -9.75 19.45 -0.87
N HIS A 50 -9.59 20.72 -0.52
CA HIS A 50 -8.30 21.38 -0.52
C HIS A 50 -7.34 20.64 0.42
N TYR A 51 -6.17 20.28 -0.11
CA TYR A 51 -5.17 19.50 0.59
C TYR A 51 -4.19 20.38 1.35
N TRP A 52 -3.84 19.97 2.57
CA TRP A 52 -2.85 20.64 3.38
C TRP A 52 -1.86 19.62 3.95
N ASP A 53 -0.59 19.76 3.56
CA ASP A 53 0.54 19.12 4.22
C ASP A 53 1.13 20.10 5.24
N LYS A 54 0.88 19.84 6.51
CA LYS A 54 1.33 20.70 7.62
C LYS A 54 2.84 20.64 7.85
N GLU A 55 3.50 19.56 7.44
CA GLU A 55 4.96 19.47 7.56
C GLU A 55 5.63 20.36 6.51
N LYS A 56 5.09 20.35 5.29
CA LYS A 56 5.57 21.19 4.18
C LYS A 56 5.18 22.67 4.35
N ASP A 57 3.93 22.92 4.73
CA ASP A 57 3.34 24.26 4.81
C ASP A 57 2.86 24.53 6.26
N PRO A 58 3.77 24.76 7.22
CA PRO A 58 3.43 24.86 8.64
C PRO A 58 2.56 26.07 8.98
N GLU A 59 2.62 27.12 8.15
CA GLU A 59 1.86 28.36 8.33
C GLU A 59 0.41 28.28 7.81
N GLY A 60 0.06 27.22 7.09
CA GLY A 60 -1.29 27.01 6.56
C GLY A 60 -1.30 26.37 5.17
N PRO A 61 -2.49 25.97 4.67
CA PRO A 61 -2.63 25.41 3.34
C PRO A 61 -2.11 26.37 2.26
N PRO A 62 -1.60 25.84 1.13
CA PRO A 62 -1.19 26.67 0.00
C PRO A 62 -2.34 27.55 -0.48
N ALA A 63 -2.08 28.84 -0.72
CA ALA A 63 -3.08 29.74 -1.26
C ALA A 63 -3.45 29.32 -2.69
N PHE A 64 -4.75 29.22 -2.99
CA PHE A 64 -5.25 29.08 -4.35
C PHE A 64 -5.80 30.43 -4.84
N ASP A 65 -5.96 30.55 -6.15
CA ASP A 65 -6.61 31.70 -6.76
C ASP A 65 -8.07 31.78 -6.28
N ASP A 66 -8.38 32.81 -5.48
CA ASP A 66 -9.72 33.11 -4.96
C ASP A 66 -10.77 33.35 -6.06
N SER A 67 -10.37 33.44 -7.32
CA SER A 67 -11.32 33.50 -8.45
C SER A 67 -12.00 32.16 -8.76
N ASP A 68 -11.49 31.04 -8.23
CA ASP A 68 -12.07 29.71 -8.43
C ASP A 68 -13.09 29.38 -7.32
N SER A 69 -14.37 29.53 -7.66
CA SER A 69 -15.51 29.31 -6.75
C SER A 69 -15.66 27.87 -6.24
N ARG A 70 -14.79 26.94 -6.63
CA ARG A 70 -14.75 25.56 -6.12
C ARG A 70 -14.06 25.46 -4.76
N TYR A 71 -13.27 26.46 -4.37
CA TYR A 71 -12.58 26.47 -3.08
C TYR A 71 -13.34 27.29 -2.03
N CYS A 72 -13.16 26.90 -0.77
CA CYS A 72 -13.64 27.72 0.35
C CYS A 72 -12.84 29.02 0.42
N ALA A 73 -13.44 30.07 0.98
CA ALA A 73 -12.64 31.22 1.39
C ALA A 73 -11.64 30.79 2.49
N PRO A 74 -10.49 31.49 2.66
CA PRO A 74 -9.42 31.07 3.57
C PRO A 74 -9.85 30.78 5.03
N LEU A 75 -10.88 31.47 5.53
CA LEU A 75 -11.40 31.31 6.90
C LEU A 75 -12.54 30.29 7.02
N GLU A 76 -13.00 29.71 5.91
CA GLU A 76 -14.16 28.82 5.86
C GLU A 76 -13.79 27.33 5.78
N HIS A 77 -12.49 27.03 5.64
CA HIS A 77 -12.00 25.67 5.60
C HIS A 77 -12.26 24.93 6.91
N THR A 78 -12.62 23.66 6.79
CA THR A 78 -12.70 22.71 7.92
C THR A 78 -11.85 21.51 7.55
N PHE A 79 -10.67 21.42 8.14
CA PHE A 79 -9.68 20.40 7.82
C PHE A 79 -9.83 19.18 8.74
N GLU A 80 -9.83 18.01 8.13
CA GLU A 80 -9.77 16.71 8.82
C GLU A 80 -8.61 15.89 8.23
N LEU A 81 -8.09 14.94 9.01
CA LEU A 81 -7.04 14.04 8.51
C LEU A 81 -7.56 13.28 7.30
N ILE A 82 -6.76 13.21 6.24
CA ILE A 82 -7.15 12.48 5.03
C ILE A 82 -7.14 10.96 5.24
N SER A 83 -6.38 10.49 6.23
CA SER A 83 -6.21 9.09 6.61
C SER A 83 -5.71 9.02 8.06
N ASP A 84 -5.88 7.88 8.72
CA ASP A 84 -5.29 7.64 10.04
C ASP A 84 -3.76 7.38 9.97
N GLU A 85 -3.24 7.03 8.80
CA GLU A 85 -1.86 6.57 8.59
C GLU A 85 -1.17 7.23 7.39
N ASN A 86 0.15 7.40 7.52
CA ASN A 86 1.10 7.84 6.50
C ASN A 86 2.04 6.67 6.17
N TRP A 87 2.07 6.29 4.91
CA TRP A 87 2.87 5.17 4.41
C TRP A 87 4.03 5.68 3.56
N SER A 88 5.24 5.17 3.78
CA SER A 88 6.41 5.46 2.93
C SER A 88 6.66 4.34 1.92
N TYR A 89 6.95 4.74 0.68
CA TYR A 89 7.40 3.84 -0.38
C TYR A 89 8.71 3.10 -0.06
N ASP A 90 9.52 3.59 0.90
CA ASP A 90 10.75 2.91 1.33
C ASP A 90 10.47 1.52 1.94
N GLY A 91 9.26 1.31 2.47
CA GLY A 91 8.82 0.02 3.01
C GLY A 91 8.05 -0.85 2.01
N LEU A 92 7.85 -0.37 0.78
CA LEU A 92 7.10 -1.08 -0.24
C LEU A 92 7.98 -2.10 -0.95
N HIS A 93 7.58 -3.36 -0.92
CA HIS A 93 8.22 -4.46 -1.66
C HIS A 93 7.22 -5.05 -2.65
N ILE A 94 7.47 -4.89 -3.95
CA ILE A 94 6.71 -5.58 -4.99
C ILE A 94 7.12 -7.06 -4.98
N LEU A 95 6.16 -7.95 -4.80
CA LEU A 95 6.42 -9.39 -4.72
C LEU A 95 7.00 -9.92 -6.03
N HIS A 96 8.00 -10.78 -5.92
CA HIS A 96 8.61 -11.47 -7.05
C HIS A 96 8.89 -12.94 -6.73
N ASN A 97 9.10 -13.74 -7.79
CA ASN A 97 9.31 -15.17 -7.64
C ASN A 97 10.47 -15.48 -6.68
N GLY A 98 10.25 -16.45 -5.79
CA GLY A 98 11.23 -16.86 -4.77
C GLY A 98 11.10 -16.16 -3.42
N ASP A 99 10.29 -15.11 -3.30
CA ASP A 99 9.94 -14.53 -2.00
C ASP A 99 9.22 -15.57 -1.14
N GLU A 100 9.52 -15.63 0.16
CA GLU A 100 8.77 -16.48 1.10
C GLU A 100 7.79 -15.59 1.87
N LEU A 101 6.50 -15.90 1.76
CA LEU A 101 5.43 -15.10 2.35
C LEU A 101 4.55 -15.97 3.25
N THR A 102 4.20 -15.45 4.43
CA THR A 102 3.21 -16.03 5.34
C THR A 102 2.13 -14.99 5.58
N ILE A 103 0.88 -15.33 5.29
CA ILE A 103 -0.29 -14.45 5.42
C ILE A 103 -1.13 -14.93 6.58
N PHE A 104 -1.53 -14.00 7.44
CA PHE A 104 -2.37 -14.25 8.61
C PHE A 104 -3.81 -13.83 8.35
N SER A 105 -4.73 -14.36 9.15
CA SER A 105 -6.10 -13.86 9.24
C SER A 105 -6.12 -12.39 9.64
N LYS A 106 -7.23 -11.69 9.38
CA LYS A 106 -7.33 -10.25 9.64
C LYS A 106 -7.11 -9.82 11.07
N ASP A 107 -7.44 -10.69 12.01
CA ASP A 107 -7.21 -10.52 13.44
C ASP A 107 -5.84 -11.04 13.90
N ASP A 108 -4.96 -11.39 12.96
CA ASP A 108 -3.61 -11.93 13.19
C ASP A 108 -3.58 -13.22 14.04
N SER A 109 -4.70 -13.96 14.09
CA SER A 109 -4.85 -15.11 14.98
C SER A 109 -4.41 -16.45 14.37
N SER A 110 -4.38 -16.57 13.04
CA SER A 110 -4.10 -17.82 12.34
C SER A 110 -3.41 -17.60 10.99
N VAL A 111 -2.66 -18.59 10.51
CA VAL A 111 -2.06 -18.54 9.17
C VAL A 111 -3.11 -18.99 8.15
N VAL A 112 -3.42 -18.13 7.17
CA VAL A 112 -4.35 -18.45 6.07
C VAL A 112 -3.64 -18.94 4.82
N TRP A 113 -2.36 -18.59 4.65
CA TRP A 113 -1.50 -19.10 3.58
C TRP A 113 -0.03 -18.93 3.94
N SER A 114 0.82 -19.86 3.49
CA SER A 114 2.27 -19.73 3.61
C SER A 114 2.94 -20.49 2.49
N GLY A 115 3.91 -19.86 1.82
CA GLY A 115 4.59 -20.49 0.70
C GLY A 115 5.61 -19.58 0.04
N THR A 116 6.17 -20.10 -1.05
CA THR A 116 7.04 -19.35 -1.96
C THR A 116 6.20 -18.68 -3.03
N ILE A 117 6.50 -17.42 -3.33
CA ILE A 117 5.89 -16.68 -4.42
C ILE A 117 6.30 -17.28 -5.76
N GLU A 118 5.30 -17.58 -6.58
CA GLU A 118 5.40 -18.17 -7.91
C GLU A 118 4.33 -17.52 -8.80
N LEU A 119 4.67 -16.39 -9.40
CA LEU A 119 3.80 -15.56 -10.21
C LEU A 119 3.77 -16.03 -11.66
N THR A 120 2.56 -16.22 -12.18
CA THR A 120 2.27 -16.27 -13.60
C THR A 120 1.92 -14.86 -14.06
N THR A 121 2.76 -14.25 -14.90
CA THR A 121 2.62 -12.85 -15.33
C THR A 121 1.74 -12.70 -16.56
N PHE A 122 1.02 -11.58 -16.64
CA PHE A 122 0.15 -11.22 -17.75
C PHE A 122 0.66 -9.98 -18.47
N THR A 123 0.19 -9.78 -19.70
CA THR A 123 0.29 -8.50 -20.38
C THR A 123 -0.73 -7.51 -19.81
N SER A 124 -0.42 -6.21 -19.86
CA SER A 124 -1.31 -5.16 -19.38
C SER A 124 -2.71 -5.28 -19.99
N PHE A 125 -3.73 -4.87 -19.21
CA PHE A 125 -5.15 -4.87 -19.61
C PHE A 125 -5.74 -6.24 -20.01
N THR A 126 -5.11 -7.34 -19.61
CA THR A 126 -5.57 -8.68 -20.01
C THR A 126 -6.40 -9.34 -18.93
N GLU A 127 -5.97 -9.22 -17.67
CA GLU A 127 -6.58 -9.90 -16.54
C GLU A 127 -6.88 -8.91 -15.42
N HIS A 128 -7.96 -9.15 -14.69
CA HIS A 128 -8.36 -8.31 -13.56
C HIS A 128 -8.80 -9.14 -12.36
N ALA A 129 -8.73 -8.51 -11.19
CA ALA A 129 -9.37 -8.95 -9.94
C ALA A 129 -10.30 -7.83 -9.45
N ASP A 130 -11.59 -8.12 -9.35
CA ASP A 130 -12.61 -7.16 -8.87
C ASP A 130 -12.59 -5.78 -9.55
N GLY A 131 -12.35 -5.77 -10.86
CA GLY A 131 -12.31 -4.56 -11.69
C GLY A 131 -10.95 -3.86 -11.76
N TRP A 132 -9.94 -4.34 -11.04
CA TRP A 132 -8.57 -3.81 -11.08
C TRP A 132 -7.68 -4.67 -11.98
N TRP A 133 -7.01 -4.06 -12.96
CA TRP A 133 -6.05 -4.77 -13.83
C TRP A 133 -4.85 -5.27 -13.02
N ILE A 134 -4.49 -6.54 -13.21
CA ILE A 134 -3.41 -7.19 -12.46
C ILE A 134 -2.32 -7.69 -13.41
N HIS A 135 -1.07 -7.66 -12.92
CA HIS A 135 0.08 -8.13 -13.71
C HIS A 135 0.44 -9.60 -13.49
N SER A 136 -0.17 -10.27 -12.50
CA SER A 136 0.11 -11.67 -12.25
C SER A 136 -0.93 -12.37 -11.39
N ASP A 137 -0.92 -13.69 -11.41
CA ASP A 137 -1.56 -14.56 -10.42
C ASP A 137 -0.51 -15.37 -9.67
N GLN A 138 -0.76 -15.64 -8.38
CA GLN A 138 0.03 -16.61 -7.62
C GLN A 138 -0.39 -18.04 -7.97
N ASN A 139 0.57 -18.87 -8.38
CA ASN A 139 0.33 -20.26 -8.69
C ASN A 139 -0.21 -21.02 -7.46
N GLY A 140 -1.20 -21.87 -7.71
CA GLY A 140 -1.82 -22.71 -6.68
C GLY A 140 -2.82 -21.99 -5.77
N VAL A 141 -3.09 -20.70 -5.98
CA VAL A 141 -4.09 -19.94 -5.23
C VAL A 141 -5.11 -19.34 -6.19
N PRO A 142 -6.43 -19.54 -5.99
CA PRO A 142 -7.44 -18.89 -6.81
C PRO A 142 -7.32 -17.36 -6.74
N ARG A 143 -7.33 -16.68 -7.90
CA ARG A 143 -7.17 -15.22 -8.02
C ARG A 143 -7.97 -14.41 -7.01
N HIS A 144 -9.27 -14.68 -6.88
CA HIS A 144 -10.14 -13.92 -5.98
C HIS A 144 -9.73 -14.07 -4.50
N ILE A 145 -9.23 -15.23 -4.10
CA ILE A 145 -8.69 -15.44 -2.74
C ILE A 145 -7.39 -14.67 -2.57
N TRP A 146 -6.48 -14.79 -3.55
CA TRP A 146 -5.21 -14.06 -3.54
C TRP A 146 -5.45 -12.55 -3.43
N ALA A 147 -6.22 -11.99 -4.36
CA ALA A 147 -6.55 -10.56 -4.41
C ALA A 147 -7.23 -10.06 -3.14
N THR A 148 -8.13 -10.85 -2.53
CA THR A 148 -8.78 -10.49 -1.26
C THR A 148 -7.76 -10.15 -0.18
N TRP A 149 -6.68 -10.92 -0.06
CA TRP A 149 -5.66 -10.67 0.97
C TRP A 149 -4.91 -9.35 0.76
N PHE A 150 -4.70 -8.93 -0.48
CA PHE A 150 -4.02 -7.66 -0.80
C PHE A 150 -4.96 -6.47 -0.70
N PHE A 151 -6.16 -6.55 -1.29
CA PHE A 151 -7.13 -5.45 -1.26
C PHE A 151 -7.65 -5.17 0.14
N GLN A 152 -7.71 -6.18 0.99
CA GLN A 152 -8.10 -5.98 2.36
C GLN A 152 -6.92 -5.69 3.27
N GLU A 153 -5.66 -5.80 2.82
CA GLU A 153 -4.47 -5.55 3.63
C GLU A 153 -4.23 -6.55 4.78
N TYR A 154 -4.16 -7.84 4.45
CA TYR A 154 -3.93 -8.89 5.44
C TYR A 154 -2.53 -8.77 6.07
N PRO A 155 -2.38 -9.00 7.38
CA PRO A 155 -1.08 -9.04 8.02
C PRO A 155 -0.22 -10.17 7.45
N ALA A 156 1.08 -9.93 7.33
CA ALA A 156 2.00 -10.90 6.76
C ALA A 156 3.42 -10.81 7.32
N PHE A 157 4.16 -11.91 7.16
CA PHE A 157 5.62 -11.89 7.17
C PHE A 157 6.16 -12.15 5.78
N LEU A 158 7.14 -11.35 5.36
CA LEU A 158 7.88 -11.52 4.11
C LEU A 158 9.35 -11.81 4.42
N THR A 159 9.91 -12.78 3.72
CA THR A 159 11.36 -12.96 3.60
C THR A 159 11.73 -12.80 2.12
N PRO A 160 12.30 -11.66 1.72
CA PRO A 160 12.65 -11.43 0.32
C PRO A 160 13.63 -12.48 -0.21
N ALA A 161 13.46 -12.84 -1.48
CA ALA A 161 14.45 -13.62 -2.21
C ALA A 161 15.80 -12.86 -2.29
N LYS A 162 16.88 -13.60 -2.52
CA LYS A 162 18.22 -13.02 -2.72
C LYS A 162 18.45 -12.61 -4.16
#